data_AF-T1J075-F1
#
_entry.id   AF-T1J075-F1
#
_cell.length_a   1.000
_cell.length_b   1.000
_cell.length_c   1.000
_cell.angle_alpha   90.00
_cell.angle_beta   90.00
_cell.angle_gamma   90.00
#
_symmetry.space_group_name_H-M   'P 1'
#
loop_
_entity.id
_entity.type
_entity.pdbx_description
1 polymer ?
#
loop_
_entity_poly.entity_id
_entity_poly.type
_entity_poly.pdbx_seq_one_letter_code
_entity_poly.pdbx_strand_id
1 'polypeptide(L)'
;MMILIMNFIQGLFFWFRFWFLVSNYPSWDAVIWIKKNWPVLGATADLAINQHLCKGSHEDATEFCLNAIEELRFLAIEPIKERCDKGGNTALKELLNKCVTMFFAASMCVLFHKWLDTKEIHNGSKIYWKTPAKYIDPNYTPEILEKLLVKEWDDNLLPLFGIHLDNLIQVPWLLKMLYVADKTVWEEEEDIHPLSVFKIKEFLRKCIDQCRMQIDDADESRSEISLFPIKNFTSKDQHDVTNKSTKSNYRRCCAYCYILENRYLILKDCKRCLVDNCKNPKAYCSVTCQLEHWFVAHRKEHQENMGTLQLK
;
A
#
# COMPACT_ATOMS: atom_id res chain seq x y z
N MET A 1 1.61 -12.42 14.44
CA MET A 1 3.01 -12.32 14.91
C MET A 1 3.94 -11.63 13.89
N MET A 2 3.90 -11.96 12.58
CA MET A 2 4.70 -11.23 11.56
C MET A 2 4.23 -9.80 11.26
N ILE A 3 2.91 -9.54 11.29
CA ILE A 3 2.36 -8.18 11.09
C ILE A 3 2.83 -7.20 12.19
N LEU A 4 3.16 -7.71 13.37
CA LEU A 4 3.63 -6.91 14.51
C LEU A 4 5.13 -6.56 14.47
N ILE A 5 5.93 -7.15 13.56
CA ILE A 5 7.41 -7.01 13.56
C ILE A 5 7.93 -6.13 12.42
N MET A 6 7.15 -5.87 11.37
CA MET A 6 7.54 -4.86 10.38
C MET A 6 7.31 -3.48 10.98
N ASN A 7 8.38 -2.72 11.22
CA ASN A 7 8.30 -1.28 11.50
C ASN A 7 7.26 -0.64 10.58
N PHE A 8 6.35 0.19 11.11
CA PHE A 8 5.19 0.79 10.40
C PHE A 8 5.53 1.23 8.95
N ILE A 9 6.70 1.86 8.79
CA ILE A 9 7.21 2.39 7.52
C ILE A 9 7.65 1.28 6.55
N GLN A 10 8.36 0.26 7.05
CA GLN A 10 8.68 -0.92 6.24
C GLN A 10 7.40 -1.64 5.83
N GLY A 11 6.40 -1.68 6.72
CA GLY A 11 5.05 -2.17 6.44
C GLY A 11 4.39 -1.41 5.30
N LEU A 12 4.32 -0.08 5.37
CA LEU A 12 3.71 0.74 4.32
C LEU A 12 4.39 0.55 2.96
N PHE A 13 5.72 0.66 2.91
CA PHE A 13 6.45 0.46 1.65
C PHE A 13 6.21 -0.94 1.09
N PHE A 14 6.27 -1.95 1.95
CA PHE A 14 6.02 -3.32 1.55
C PHE A 14 4.60 -3.49 0.99
N TRP A 15 3.56 -3.08 1.73
CA TRP A 15 2.18 -3.24 1.32
C TRP A 15 1.86 -2.48 0.05
N PHE A 16 2.34 -1.25 -0.08
CA PHE A 16 2.19 -0.47 -1.31
C PHE A 16 2.83 -1.18 -2.49
N ARG A 17 4.09 -1.61 -2.35
CA ARG A 17 4.86 -2.24 -3.44
C ARG A 17 4.28 -3.58 -3.84
N PHE A 18 3.86 -4.38 -2.85
CA PHE A 18 3.19 -5.64 -3.08
C PHE A 18 1.87 -5.44 -3.82
N TRP A 19 0.98 -4.61 -3.29
CA TRP A 19 -0.29 -4.26 -3.93
C TRP A 19 -0.07 -3.78 -5.35
N PHE A 20 0.85 -2.83 -5.54
CA PHE A 20 1.13 -2.24 -6.82
C PHE A 20 1.70 -3.26 -7.83
N LEU A 21 2.51 -4.22 -7.38
CA LEU A 21 2.99 -5.33 -8.20
C LEU A 21 1.83 -6.20 -8.68
N VAL A 22 0.97 -6.62 -7.74
CA VAL A 22 -0.21 -7.43 -8.01
C VAL A 22 -1.15 -6.71 -8.99
N SER A 23 -1.32 -5.39 -8.83
CA SER A 23 -2.14 -4.58 -9.73
C SER A 23 -1.53 -4.44 -11.13
N ASN A 24 -0.21 -4.35 -11.28
CA ASN A 24 0.43 -4.20 -12.59
C ASN A 24 0.68 -5.52 -13.33
N TYR A 25 0.78 -6.62 -12.61
CA TYR A 25 1.11 -7.93 -13.15
C TYR A 25 0.11 -8.99 -12.68
N PRO A 26 -1.19 -8.82 -12.99
CA PRO A 26 -2.16 -9.83 -12.63
C PRO A 26 -1.85 -11.14 -13.36
N SER A 27 -1.82 -12.24 -12.62
CA SER A 27 -1.63 -13.58 -13.19
C SER A 27 -2.95 -14.30 -13.47
N TRP A 28 -4.08 -13.69 -13.15
CA TRP A 28 -5.41 -14.28 -13.33
C TRP A 28 -6.12 -13.68 -14.55
N ASP A 29 -6.51 -14.54 -15.49
CA ASP A 29 -7.17 -14.17 -16.74
C ASP A 29 -8.40 -13.28 -16.54
N ALA A 30 -9.17 -13.51 -15.46
CA ALA A 30 -10.32 -12.68 -15.11
C ALA A 30 -9.91 -11.21 -14.89
N VAL A 31 -8.88 -11.00 -14.07
CA VAL A 31 -8.39 -9.65 -13.73
C VAL A 31 -7.70 -9.00 -14.92
N ILE A 32 -6.94 -9.76 -15.70
CA ILE A 32 -6.35 -9.28 -16.96
C ILE A 32 -7.46 -8.78 -17.89
N TRP A 33 -8.52 -9.57 -18.06
CA TRP A 33 -9.64 -9.21 -18.91
C TRP A 33 -10.42 -8.00 -18.39
N ILE A 34 -10.69 -7.93 -17.08
CA ILE A 34 -11.32 -6.75 -16.45
C ILE A 34 -10.51 -5.49 -16.75
N LYS A 35 -9.20 -5.51 -16.50
CA LYS A 35 -8.34 -4.32 -16.68
C LYS A 35 -8.25 -3.89 -18.14
N LYS A 36 -8.33 -4.84 -19.07
CA LYS A 36 -8.35 -4.55 -20.50
C LYS A 36 -9.66 -3.94 -20.98
N ASN A 37 -10.80 -4.36 -20.43
CA ASN A 37 -12.13 -3.97 -20.93
C ASN A 37 -12.82 -2.87 -20.09
N TRP A 38 -12.48 -2.72 -18.81
CA TRP A 38 -12.93 -1.64 -17.91
C TRP A 38 -11.76 -1.13 -17.08
N PRO A 39 -10.82 -0.40 -17.70
CA PRO A 39 -9.63 0.06 -17.01
C PRO A 39 -9.97 1.01 -15.85
N VAL A 40 -11.03 1.83 -15.95
CA VAL A 40 -11.48 2.71 -14.85
C VAL A 40 -11.99 1.89 -13.67
N LEU A 41 -12.85 0.91 -13.92
CA LEU A 41 -13.44 0.11 -12.87
C LEU A 41 -12.44 -0.83 -12.22
N GLY A 42 -11.53 -1.41 -13.01
CA GLY A 42 -10.40 -2.18 -12.51
C GLY A 42 -9.50 -1.35 -11.61
N ALA A 43 -9.15 -0.12 -12.03
CA ALA A 43 -8.32 0.77 -11.21
C ALA A 43 -9.06 1.25 -9.94
N THR A 44 -10.38 1.43 -9.99
CA THR A 44 -11.19 1.76 -8.81
C THR A 44 -11.16 0.62 -7.79
N ALA A 45 -11.28 -0.63 -8.24
CA ALA A 45 -11.17 -1.80 -7.38
C ALA A 45 -9.75 -1.95 -6.80
N ASP A 46 -8.69 -1.71 -7.61
CA ASP A 46 -7.31 -1.67 -7.11
C ASP A 46 -7.15 -0.60 -6.01
N LEU A 47 -7.70 0.60 -6.20
CA LEU A 47 -7.64 1.66 -5.20
C LEU A 47 -8.40 1.33 -3.91
N ALA A 48 -9.53 0.63 -3.99
CA ALA A 48 -10.26 0.19 -2.79
C ALA A 48 -9.36 -0.69 -1.91
N ILE A 49 -8.63 -1.62 -2.52
CA ILE A 49 -7.63 -2.45 -1.80
C ILE A 49 -6.50 -1.58 -1.23
N ASN A 50 -6.00 -0.60 -2.00
CA ASN A 50 -4.98 0.33 -1.53
C ASN A 50 -5.41 1.11 -0.28
N GLN A 51 -6.67 1.55 -0.22
CA GLN A 51 -7.22 2.27 0.92
C GLN A 51 -7.16 1.44 2.20
N HIS A 52 -7.57 0.17 2.15
CA HIS A 52 -7.50 -0.72 3.31
C HIS A 52 -6.06 -1.00 3.76
N LEU A 53 -5.13 -1.23 2.83
CA LEU A 53 -3.78 -1.68 3.16
C LEU A 53 -2.80 -0.57 3.49
N CYS A 54 -2.82 0.50 2.69
CA CYS A 54 -1.80 1.55 2.74
C CYS A 54 -2.27 2.79 3.50
N LYS A 55 -3.58 3.00 3.61
CA LYS A 55 -4.17 4.15 4.31
C LYS A 55 -4.89 3.76 5.60
N GLY A 56 -5.33 2.51 5.73
CA GLY A 56 -5.92 1.95 6.95
C GLY A 56 -4.90 1.78 8.07
N SER A 57 -5.41 1.52 9.27
CA SER A 57 -4.59 1.05 10.39
C SER A 57 -4.04 -0.35 10.12
N HIS A 58 -3.09 -0.81 10.95
CA HIS A 58 -2.60 -2.19 10.85
C HIS A 58 -3.70 -3.20 11.12
N GLU A 59 -4.60 -2.87 12.05
CA GLU A 59 -5.79 -3.62 12.38
C GLU A 59 -6.70 -3.71 11.15
N ASP A 60 -7.02 -2.59 10.50
CA ASP A 60 -7.85 -2.57 9.28
C ASP A 60 -7.23 -3.39 8.14
N ALA A 61 -5.93 -3.24 7.92
CA ALA A 61 -5.22 -4.00 6.89
C ALA A 61 -5.23 -5.50 7.20
N THR A 62 -5.02 -5.87 8.47
CA THR A 62 -5.06 -7.27 8.92
C THR A 62 -6.45 -7.85 8.75
N GLU A 63 -7.48 -7.15 9.23
CA GLU A 63 -8.88 -7.53 9.12
C GLU A 63 -9.28 -7.67 7.66
N PHE A 64 -8.93 -6.70 6.81
CA PHE A 64 -9.17 -6.80 5.36
C PHE A 64 -8.53 -8.05 4.76
N CYS A 65 -7.28 -8.34 5.09
CA CYS A 65 -6.59 -9.52 4.57
C CYS A 65 -7.23 -10.83 5.07
N LEU A 66 -7.60 -10.90 6.35
CA LEU A 66 -8.27 -12.07 6.93
C LEU A 66 -9.64 -12.27 6.29
N ASN A 67 -10.44 -11.21 6.16
CA ASN A 67 -11.74 -11.27 5.50
C ASN A 67 -11.60 -11.68 4.04
N ALA A 68 -10.60 -11.17 3.31
CA ALA A 68 -10.35 -11.57 1.93
C ALA A 68 -9.96 -13.06 1.81
N ILE A 69 -9.22 -13.61 2.78
CA ILE A 69 -8.89 -15.04 2.85
C ILE A 69 -10.10 -15.88 3.26
N GLU A 70 -10.92 -15.42 4.20
CA GLU A 70 -12.16 -16.10 4.58
C GLU A 70 -13.15 -16.12 3.42
N GLU A 71 -13.27 -15.02 2.68
CA GLU A 71 -14.06 -14.96 1.45
C GLU A 71 -13.56 -15.97 0.41
N LEU A 72 -12.26 -16.25 0.31
CA LEU A 72 -11.76 -17.36 -0.53
C LEU A 72 -12.25 -18.73 -0.04
N ARG A 73 -12.41 -18.93 1.27
CA ARG A 73 -12.85 -20.21 1.86
C ARG A 73 -14.34 -20.44 1.75
N PHE A 74 -15.14 -19.38 1.94
CA PHE A 74 -16.59 -19.45 2.01
C PHE A 74 -17.26 -19.06 0.69
N LEU A 75 -16.64 -19.37 -0.45
CA LEU A 75 -17.24 -19.25 -1.78
C LEU A 75 -18.39 -20.25 -2.00
N ALA A 76 -19.40 -20.23 -1.14
CA ALA A 76 -20.74 -20.53 -1.55
C ALA A 76 -21.17 -19.34 -2.42
N ILE A 77 -21.11 -19.51 -3.75
CA ILE A 77 -21.82 -18.59 -4.64
C ILE A 77 -23.29 -18.83 -4.32
N GLU A 78 -23.86 -18.01 -3.43
CA GLU A 78 -25.30 -17.87 -3.42
C GLU A 78 -25.69 -17.49 -4.85
N PRO A 79 -26.65 -18.21 -5.47
CA PRO A 79 -27.14 -17.81 -6.78
C PRO A 79 -27.60 -16.37 -6.62
N ILE A 80 -26.88 -15.43 -7.26
CA ILE A 80 -27.28 -14.03 -7.30
C ILE A 80 -28.68 -14.06 -7.89
N LYS A 81 -29.70 -13.97 -7.03
CA LYS A 81 -31.09 -14.00 -7.45
C LYS A 81 -31.21 -12.91 -8.49
N GLU A 82 -31.74 -13.27 -9.66
CA GLU A 82 -31.95 -12.39 -10.81
C GLU A 82 -32.88 -11.22 -10.43
N ARG A 83 -32.38 -10.26 -9.64
CA ARG A 83 -33.01 -8.96 -9.48
C ARG A 83 -32.33 -8.05 -10.49
N CYS A 84 -32.78 -8.19 -11.73
CA CYS A 84 -32.41 -7.32 -12.84
C CYS A 84 -33.19 -6.00 -12.83
N ASP A 85 -33.70 -5.57 -11.67
CA ASP A 85 -34.49 -4.35 -11.55
C ASP A 85 -33.62 -3.22 -10.99
N LYS A 86 -33.24 -2.30 -11.88
CA LYS A 86 -32.64 -0.97 -11.60
C LYS A 86 -31.27 -0.90 -10.90
N GLY A 87 -30.68 -2.03 -10.48
CA GLY A 87 -29.40 -2.08 -9.74
C GLY A 87 -28.19 -2.71 -10.47
N GLY A 88 -28.24 -2.87 -11.80
CA GLY A 88 -27.25 -3.66 -12.56
C GLY A 88 -25.78 -3.25 -12.38
N ASN A 89 -25.51 -1.94 -12.27
CA ASN A 89 -24.17 -1.40 -12.07
C ASN A 89 -23.62 -1.72 -10.67
N THR A 90 -24.46 -1.70 -9.63
CA THR A 90 -24.03 -2.01 -8.25
C THR A 90 -23.61 -3.47 -8.14
N ALA A 91 -24.42 -4.39 -8.65
CA ALA A 91 -24.11 -5.82 -8.62
C ALA A 91 -22.84 -6.17 -9.43
N LEU A 92 -22.58 -5.45 -10.53
CA LEU A 92 -21.34 -5.62 -11.29
C LEU A 92 -20.13 -5.09 -10.51
N LYS A 93 -20.23 -3.90 -9.91
CA LYS A 93 -19.18 -3.31 -9.06
C LYS A 93 -18.83 -4.24 -7.89
N GLU A 94 -19.83 -4.81 -7.23
CA GLU A 94 -19.65 -5.79 -6.15
C GLU A 94 -18.93 -7.05 -6.62
N LEU A 95 -19.37 -7.64 -7.74
CA LEU A 95 -18.73 -8.83 -8.30
C LEU A 95 -17.27 -8.57 -8.70
N LEU A 96 -17.00 -7.42 -9.30
CA LEU A 96 -15.64 -7.01 -9.69
C LEU A 96 -14.77 -6.79 -8.47
N ASN A 97 -15.27 -6.08 -7.45
CA ASN A 97 -14.56 -5.88 -6.20
C ASN A 97 -14.22 -7.23 -5.55
N LYS A 98 -15.16 -8.18 -5.56
CA LYS A 98 -14.94 -9.55 -5.08
C LYS A 98 -13.85 -10.26 -5.88
N CYS A 99 -13.88 -10.21 -7.21
CA CYS A 99 -12.83 -10.81 -8.05
C CYS A 99 -11.44 -10.22 -7.75
N VAL A 100 -11.31 -8.90 -7.70
CA VAL A 100 -10.01 -8.25 -7.45
C VAL A 100 -9.53 -8.53 -6.02
N THR A 101 -10.43 -8.54 -5.03
CA THR A 101 -10.10 -8.89 -3.64
C THR A 101 -9.63 -10.34 -3.51
N MET A 102 -10.31 -11.28 -4.16
CA MET A 102 -9.91 -12.69 -4.20
C MET A 102 -8.55 -12.87 -4.85
N PHE A 103 -8.32 -12.20 -5.99
CA PHE A 103 -7.03 -12.24 -6.68
C PHE A 103 -5.90 -11.76 -5.78
N PHE A 104 -6.15 -10.66 -5.07
CA PHE A 104 -5.21 -10.07 -4.14
C PHE A 104 -4.91 -11.03 -2.98
N ALA A 105 -5.93 -11.63 -2.36
CA ALA A 105 -5.76 -12.62 -1.30
C ALA A 105 -5.00 -13.87 -1.76
N ALA A 106 -5.29 -14.39 -2.95
CA ALA A 106 -4.55 -15.52 -3.52
C ALA A 106 -3.07 -15.15 -3.74
N SER A 107 -2.81 -13.96 -4.28
CA SER A 107 -1.45 -13.44 -4.47
C SER A 107 -0.70 -13.28 -3.15
N MET A 108 -1.40 -12.87 -2.08
CA MET A 108 -0.83 -12.81 -0.73
C MET A 108 -0.42 -14.18 -0.20
N CYS A 109 -1.30 -15.17 -0.34
CA CYS A 109 -1.01 -16.54 0.08
C CYS A 109 0.25 -17.09 -0.63
N VAL A 110 0.36 -16.85 -1.95
CA VAL A 110 1.55 -17.23 -2.73
C VAL A 110 2.80 -16.51 -2.23
N LEU A 111 2.71 -15.21 -1.93
CA LEU A 111 3.85 -14.47 -1.40
C LEU A 111 4.29 -15.01 -0.04
N PHE A 112 3.35 -15.21 0.88
CA PHE A 112 3.67 -15.72 2.21
C PHE A 112 4.24 -17.13 2.16
N HIS A 113 3.73 -18.01 1.28
CA HIS A 113 4.30 -19.32 1.06
C HIS A 113 5.77 -19.22 0.61
N LYS A 114 6.04 -18.43 -0.43
CA LYS A 114 7.41 -18.21 -0.92
C LYS A 114 8.32 -17.65 0.17
N TRP A 115 7.81 -16.72 0.97
CA TRP A 115 8.56 -16.18 2.10
C TRP A 115 8.87 -17.24 3.16
N LEU A 116 7.89 -18.05 3.56
CA LEU A 116 8.11 -19.14 4.53
C LEU A 116 9.15 -20.16 4.03
N ASP A 117 9.21 -20.40 2.73
CA ASP A 117 10.18 -21.32 2.11
C ASP A 117 11.57 -20.71 1.87
N THR A 118 11.69 -19.39 1.85
CA THR A 118 12.98 -18.75 1.58
C THR A 118 13.94 -18.91 2.77
N LYS A 119 15.02 -19.66 2.54
CA LYS A 119 16.13 -19.83 3.49
C LYS A 119 16.88 -18.53 3.83
N GLU A 120 16.63 -17.45 3.09
CA GLU A 120 17.41 -16.20 3.10
C GLU A 120 16.70 -14.99 3.73
N ILE A 121 15.59 -15.17 4.46
CA ILE A 121 14.90 -14.03 5.12
C ILE A 121 15.87 -13.19 5.98
N HIS A 122 16.94 -13.79 6.49
CA HIS A 122 17.94 -13.15 7.33
C HIS A 122 19.01 -12.32 6.59
N ASN A 123 19.10 -12.40 5.26
CA ASN A 123 20.22 -11.76 4.53
C ASN A 123 20.11 -10.23 4.41
N GLY A 124 19.04 -9.61 4.93
CA GLY A 124 18.90 -8.15 4.98
C GLY A 124 18.94 -7.44 3.61
N SER A 125 18.99 -8.20 2.52
CA SER A 125 19.09 -7.66 1.17
C SER A 125 17.74 -7.09 0.75
N LYS A 126 17.72 -5.80 0.41
CA LYS A 126 16.51 -5.02 0.10
C LYS A 126 15.92 -5.34 -1.28
N ILE A 127 16.21 -6.50 -1.88
CA ILE A 127 15.89 -6.81 -3.28
C ILE A 127 14.52 -7.50 -3.43
N TYR A 128 13.55 -7.20 -2.56
CA TYR A 128 12.19 -7.71 -2.74
C TYR A 128 11.35 -6.82 -3.69
N TRP A 129 11.86 -5.65 -4.05
CA TRP A 129 11.18 -4.69 -4.90
C TRP A 129 12.13 -4.04 -5.91
N LYS A 130 11.65 -3.87 -7.13
CA LYS A 130 12.28 -3.07 -8.17
C LYS A 130 11.18 -2.31 -8.91
N THR A 131 11.41 -1.03 -9.17
CA THR A 131 10.52 -0.24 -10.03
C THR A 131 10.38 -0.92 -11.39
N PRO A 132 9.15 -1.08 -11.92
CA PRO A 132 8.93 -1.61 -13.26
C PRO A 132 9.81 -0.89 -14.30
N ALA A 133 10.48 -1.66 -15.17
CA ALA A 133 11.34 -1.08 -16.20
C ALA A 133 10.57 -0.12 -17.12
N LYS A 134 9.30 -0.43 -17.43
CA LYS A 134 8.41 0.43 -18.22
C LYS A 134 8.25 1.84 -17.65
N TYR A 135 8.35 2.02 -16.32
CA TYR A 135 8.16 3.34 -15.69
C TYR A 135 9.41 4.23 -15.78
N ILE A 136 10.55 3.64 -16.10
CA ILE A 136 11.81 4.36 -16.28
C ILE A 136 11.95 4.85 -17.73
N ASP A 137 11.14 4.32 -18.65
CA ASP A 137 11.13 4.75 -20.05
C ASP A 137 10.68 6.22 -20.15
N PRO A 138 11.50 7.12 -20.74
CA PRO A 138 11.12 8.52 -20.97
C PRO A 138 9.86 8.70 -21.82
N ASN A 139 9.51 7.70 -22.64
CA ASN A 139 8.33 7.71 -23.50
C ASN A 139 7.12 7.02 -22.85
N TYR A 140 7.24 6.59 -21.58
CA TYR A 140 6.13 6.00 -20.86
C TYR A 140 4.95 6.98 -20.79
N THR A 141 3.77 6.50 -21.17
CA THR A 141 2.53 7.26 -21.06
C THR A 141 1.72 6.70 -19.89
N PRO A 142 1.47 7.49 -18.84
CA PRO A 142 0.69 7.06 -17.68
C PRO A 142 -0.72 6.62 -18.06
N GLU A 143 -1.10 5.43 -17.61
CA GLU A 143 -2.42 4.84 -17.74
C GLU A 143 -3.34 5.32 -16.59
N ILE A 144 -4.55 4.76 -16.53
CA ILE A 144 -5.58 5.16 -15.56
C ILE A 144 -5.11 4.95 -14.12
N LEU A 145 -4.45 3.83 -13.83
CA LEU A 145 -3.95 3.53 -12.49
C LEU A 145 -2.89 4.55 -12.04
N GLU A 146 -1.94 4.93 -12.90
CA GLU A 146 -0.91 5.90 -12.52
C GLU A 146 -1.49 7.30 -12.31
N LYS A 147 -2.46 7.70 -13.14
CA LYS A 147 -3.17 8.97 -12.96
C LYS A 147 -3.88 9.03 -11.61
N LEU A 148 -4.56 7.95 -11.24
CA LEU A 148 -5.22 7.80 -9.96
C LEU A 148 -4.22 7.79 -8.80
N LEU A 149 -3.07 7.12 -8.95
CA LEU A 149 -2.01 7.12 -7.94
C LEU A 149 -1.44 8.51 -7.67
N VAL A 150 -1.17 9.29 -8.72
CA VAL A 150 -0.68 10.67 -8.56
C VAL A 150 -1.71 11.52 -7.84
N LYS A 151 -3.00 11.40 -8.18
CA LYS A 151 -4.08 12.10 -7.47
C LYS A 151 -4.14 11.72 -5.99
N GLU A 152 -3.97 10.44 -5.70
CA GLU A 152 -4.21 9.87 -4.36
C GLU A 152 -3.03 10.02 -3.39
N TRP A 153 -1.80 10.06 -3.93
CA TRP A 153 -0.56 10.06 -3.15
C TRP A 153 0.32 11.31 -3.37
N ASP A 154 0.14 12.04 -4.48
CA ASP A 154 0.89 13.25 -4.84
C ASP A 154 2.42 13.02 -4.69
N ASP A 155 3.15 13.97 -4.11
CA ASP A 155 4.60 13.86 -3.90
C ASP A 155 5.01 12.64 -3.04
N ASN A 156 4.10 12.02 -2.27
CA ASN A 156 4.42 10.83 -1.47
C ASN A 156 4.63 9.57 -2.33
N LEU A 157 4.27 9.61 -3.61
CA LEU A 157 4.44 8.47 -4.51
C LEU A 157 5.93 8.17 -4.81
N LEU A 158 6.77 9.20 -4.79
CA LEU A 158 8.21 9.08 -5.04
C LEU A 158 8.93 8.13 -4.05
N PRO A 159 8.86 8.35 -2.72
CA PRO A 159 9.46 7.41 -1.78
C PRO A 159 8.82 6.03 -1.84
N LEU A 160 7.51 5.93 -2.14
CA LEU A 160 6.81 4.65 -2.27
C LEU A 160 7.39 3.77 -3.38
N PHE A 161 7.70 4.36 -4.54
CA PHE A 161 8.44 3.68 -5.60
C PHE A 161 9.91 3.39 -5.27
N GLY A 162 10.44 3.95 -4.18
CA GLY A 162 11.85 3.87 -3.85
C GLY A 162 12.72 4.81 -4.69
N ILE A 163 12.12 5.85 -5.26
CA ILE A 163 12.83 6.86 -6.04
C ILE A 163 13.34 7.92 -5.07
N HIS A 164 14.66 8.04 -4.96
CA HIS A 164 15.30 9.14 -4.23
C HIS A 164 15.23 10.43 -5.06
N LEU A 165 15.16 11.58 -4.40
CA LEU A 165 15.12 12.89 -5.08
C LEU A 165 16.29 13.06 -6.05
N ASP A 166 17.46 12.54 -5.71
CA ASP A 166 18.67 12.60 -6.53
C ASP A 166 18.56 11.77 -7.82
N ASN A 167 17.56 10.89 -7.91
CA ASN A 167 17.26 10.01 -9.04
C ASN A 167 15.93 10.35 -9.73
N LEU A 168 15.35 11.54 -9.50
CA LEU A 168 14.06 11.94 -10.08
C LEU A 168 14.03 11.89 -11.61
N ILE A 169 15.18 12.10 -12.25
CA ILE A 169 15.35 12.02 -13.71
C ILE A 169 14.96 10.63 -14.24
N GLN A 170 15.00 9.59 -13.40
CA GLN A 170 14.67 8.23 -13.81
C GLN A 170 13.18 7.99 -14.03
N VAL A 171 12.27 8.89 -13.61
CA VAL A 171 10.82 8.71 -13.81
C VAL A 171 10.17 9.99 -14.35
N PRO A 172 10.45 10.38 -15.61
CA PRO A 172 10.07 11.69 -16.15
C PRO A 172 8.56 11.93 -16.19
N TRP A 173 7.77 10.88 -16.44
CA TRP A 173 6.32 10.98 -16.50
C TRP A 173 5.72 11.43 -15.17
N LEU A 174 6.26 10.97 -14.04
CA LEU A 174 5.74 11.29 -12.72
C LEU A 174 5.98 12.76 -12.37
N LEU A 175 7.16 13.28 -12.70
CA LEU A 175 7.47 14.71 -12.57
C LEU A 175 6.53 15.57 -13.43
N LYS A 176 6.31 15.16 -14.68
CA LYS A 176 5.39 15.85 -15.60
C LYS A 176 3.98 15.90 -15.02
N MET A 177 3.52 14.81 -14.42
CA MET A 177 2.19 14.76 -13.80
C MET A 177 2.09 15.58 -12.51
N LEU A 178 3.12 15.60 -11.67
CA LEU A 178 3.10 16.33 -10.40
C LEU A 178 3.20 17.86 -10.60
N TYR A 179 3.98 18.31 -11.59
CA TYR A 179 4.38 19.72 -11.70
C TYR A 179 3.94 20.44 -12.98
N VAL A 180 3.54 19.72 -14.03
CA VAL A 180 3.24 20.33 -15.35
C VAL A 180 1.78 20.12 -15.77
N ALA A 181 1.14 19.02 -15.38
CA ALA A 181 -0.21 18.70 -15.82
C ALA A 181 -1.28 19.42 -14.99
N ASP A 182 -2.34 19.88 -15.66
CA ASP A 182 -3.59 20.24 -15.00
C ASP A 182 -4.13 19.01 -14.26
N LYS A 183 -4.45 19.15 -12.97
CA LYS A 183 -4.87 18.04 -12.09
C LYS A 183 -6.31 17.59 -12.35
N THR A 184 -6.94 18.07 -13.44
CA THR A 184 -8.26 17.66 -13.90
C THR A 184 -8.22 16.20 -14.39
N VAL A 185 -8.28 15.27 -13.44
CA VAL A 185 -8.50 13.85 -13.73
C VAL A 185 -9.97 13.70 -14.14
N TRP A 186 -10.15 13.51 -15.45
CA TRP A 186 -11.34 13.01 -16.16
C TRP A 186 -12.41 12.40 -15.24
N GLU A 187 -13.53 13.11 -15.09
CA GLU A 187 -14.81 12.56 -14.61
C GLU A 187 -15.57 11.90 -15.77
N GLU A 188 -14.87 11.13 -16.60
CA GLU A 188 -15.57 10.32 -17.61
C GLU A 188 -16.14 9.11 -16.87
N GLU A 189 -17.41 9.20 -16.48
CA GLU A 189 -18.20 8.02 -16.13
C GLU A 189 -18.24 7.12 -17.37
N GLU A 190 -17.56 5.98 -17.33
CA GLU A 190 -17.72 4.95 -18.37
C GLU A 190 -19.17 4.44 -18.32
N ASP A 191 -19.97 4.77 -19.34
CA ASP A 191 -21.30 4.18 -19.54
C ASP A 191 -21.16 2.69 -19.87
N ILE A 192 -21.34 1.84 -18.85
CA ILE A 192 -21.31 0.38 -19.02
C ILE A 192 -22.61 -0.09 -19.68
N HIS A 193 -22.54 -0.46 -20.95
CA HIS A 193 -23.70 -0.96 -21.69
C HIS A 193 -24.32 -2.21 -21.03
N PRO A 194 -25.63 -2.28 -20.71
CA PRO A 194 -26.25 -3.39 -19.96
C PRO A 194 -26.04 -4.80 -20.52
N LEU A 195 -26.01 -4.95 -21.86
CA LEU A 195 -25.74 -6.25 -22.51
C LEU A 195 -24.32 -6.77 -22.32
N SER A 196 -23.34 -5.93 -21.95
CA SER A 196 -22.00 -6.39 -21.58
C SER A 196 -22.03 -7.04 -20.19
N VAL A 197 -22.83 -6.52 -19.27
CA VAL A 197 -22.96 -6.95 -17.86
C VAL A 197 -23.28 -8.45 -17.72
N PHE A 198 -24.18 -8.99 -18.54
CA PHE A 198 -24.54 -10.41 -18.45
C PHE A 198 -23.39 -11.35 -18.87
N LYS A 199 -22.77 -11.07 -20.03
CA LYS A 199 -21.63 -11.85 -20.53
C LYS A 199 -20.44 -11.79 -19.57
N ILE A 200 -20.25 -10.65 -18.92
CA ILE A 200 -19.22 -10.43 -17.89
C ILE A 200 -19.48 -11.30 -16.67
N LYS A 201 -20.72 -11.29 -16.16
CA LYS A 201 -21.08 -12.08 -14.98
C LYS A 201 -20.81 -13.56 -15.21
N GLU A 202 -21.18 -14.09 -16.38
CA GLU A 202 -20.87 -15.48 -16.73
C GLU A 202 -19.37 -15.75 -16.86
N PHE A 203 -18.62 -14.85 -17.51
CA PHE A 203 -17.17 -15.00 -17.65
C PHE A 203 -16.46 -15.01 -16.28
N LEU A 204 -16.77 -14.04 -15.42
CA LEU A 204 -16.19 -13.95 -14.08
C LEU A 204 -16.56 -15.16 -13.22
N ARG A 205 -17.80 -15.64 -13.34
CA ARG A 205 -18.23 -16.88 -12.67
C ARG A 205 -17.36 -18.07 -13.12
N LYS A 206 -17.18 -18.28 -14.43
CA LYS A 206 -16.33 -19.36 -14.94
C LYS A 206 -14.91 -19.29 -14.41
N CYS A 207 -14.34 -18.10 -14.34
CA CYS A 207 -13.00 -17.92 -13.79
C CYS A 207 -12.93 -18.21 -12.29
N ILE A 208 -13.93 -17.79 -11.51
CA ILE A 208 -14.02 -18.11 -10.08
C ILE A 208 -14.14 -19.62 -9.87
N ASP A 209 -15.00 -20.28 -10.64
CA ASP A 209 -15.19 -21.74 -10.57
C ASP A 209 -13.89 -22.50 -10.88
N GLN A 210 -13.13 -22.05 -11.89
CA GLN A 210 -11.82 -22.61 -12.22
C GLN A 210 -10.79 -22.43 -11.09
N CYS A 211 -10.76 -21.26 -10.45
CA CYS A 211 -9.89 -21.03 -9.31
C CYS A 211 -10.24 -21.94 -8.13
N ARG A 212 -11.53 -22.22 -7.90
CA ARG A 212 -11.94 -23.12 -6.83
C ARG A 212 -11.43 -24.54 -7.06
N MET A 213 -11.61 -25.06 -8.27
CA MET A 213 -11.12 -26.41 -8.61
C MET A 213 -9.61 -26.53 -8.33
N GLN A 214 -8.83 -25.49 -8.65
CA GLN A 214 -7.39 -25.48 -8.38
C GLN A 214 -7.04 -25.43 -6.88
N ILE A 215 -7.87 -24.78 -6.05
CA ILE A 215 -7.69 -24.75 -4.60
C ILE A 215 -8.07 -26.10 -3.97
N ASP A 216 -9.23 -26.65 -4.35
CA ASP A 216 -9.72 -27.95 -3.88
C ASP A 216 -8.70 -29.06 -4.21
N ASP A 217 -8.19 -29.10 -5.44
CA ASP A 217 -7.13 -30.03 -5.87
C ASP A 217 -5.82 -29.87 -5.05
N ALA A 218 -5.46 -28.63 -4.71
CA ALA A 218 -4.25 -28.34 -3.95
C ALA A 218 -4.37 -28.78 -2.48
N ASP A 219 -5.53 -28.61 -1.84
CA ASP A 219 -5.78 -29.04 -0.47
C ASP A 219 -5.89 -30.57 -0.35
N GLU A 220 -6.47 -31.25 -1.34
CA GLU A 220 -6.51 -32.73 -1.39
C GLU A 220 -5.10 -33.35 -1.58
N SER A 221 -4.20 -32.65 -2.28
CA SER A 221 -2.82 -33.10 -2.48
C SER A 221 -1.92 -32.97 -1.23
N ARG A 222 -2.41 -32.33 -0.16
CA ARG A 222 -1.61 -31.92 1.02
C ARG A 222 -1.62 -32.91 2.19
N SER A 223 -2.03 -34.15 1.96
CA SER A 223 -2.22 -35.18 3.00
C SER A 223 -0.97 -35.64 3.77
N GLU A 224 0.23 -35.05 3.58
CA GLU A 224 1.46 -35.50 4.28
C GLU A 224 2.42 -34.38 4.76
N ILE A 225 1.97 -33.16 5.07
CA ILE A 225 2.85 -32.16 5.71
C ILE A 225 2.52 -32.05 7.19
N SER A 226 3.33 -32.71 8.04
CA SER A 226 3.25 -32.58 9.48
C SER A 226 3.58 -31.14 9.91
N LEU A 227 2.59 -30.47 10.50
CA LEU A 227 2.74 -29.13 11.07
C LEU A 227 3.71 -29.18 12.26
N PHE A 228 4.86 -28.53 12.12
CA PHE A 228 5.87 -28.42 13.17
C PHE A 228 5.34 -27.69 14.42
N PRO A 229 5.81 -28.06 15.64
CA PRO A 229 5.39 -27.42 16.87
C PRO A 229 6.09 -26.06 17.06
N ILE A 230 5.29 -25.00 17.18
CA ILE A 230 5.75 -23.64 17.49
C ILE A 230 6.22 -23.60 18.95
N LYS A 231 7.50 -23.32 19.20
CA LYS A 231 8.04 -23.05 20.54
C LYS A 231 7.83 -21.58 20.90
N ASN A 232 7.20 -21.33 22.05
CA ASN A 232 6.98 -20.02 22.63
C ASN A 232 8.31 -19.36 23.05
N PHE A 233 8.57 -18.15 22.57
CA PHE A 233 9.68 -17.29 23.02
C PHE A 233 9.17 -16.31 24.08
N THR A 234 9.78 -16.31 25.27
CA THR A 234 9.61 -15.29 26.30
C THR A 234 10.70 -14.24 26.17
N SER A 235 10.31 -12.96 26.16
CA SER A 235 11.24 -11.83 26.17
C SER A 235 11.62 -11.43 27.60
N LYS A 236 12.89 -11.16 27.82
CA LYS A 236 13.41 -10.49 29.02
C LYS A 236 14.41 -9.40 28.62
N ASP A 237 14.50 -8.43 29.53
CA ASP A 237 15.49 -7.36 29.67
C ASP A 237 15.15 -6.01 29.01
N GLN A 238 14.46 -5.18 29.79
CA GLN A 238 14.59 -3.72 29.73
C GLN A 238 15.64 -3.30 30.76
N HIS A 239 16.68 -2.60 30.29
CA HIS A 239 17.63 -1.90 31.16
C HIS A 239 17.23 -0.44 31.31
N ASP A 240 17.05 -0.04 32.56
CA ASP A 240 16.75 1.30 33.03
C ASP A 240 18.06 2.08 33.20
N VAL A 241 18.17 3.29 32.62
CA VAL A 241 19.30 4.20 32.86
C VAL A 241 18.76 5.58 33.21
N THR A 242 18.84 5.88 34.51
CA THR A 242 18.69 7.21 35.09
C THR A 242 20.02 7.97 34.99
N ASN A 243 20.00 9.27 34.65
CA ASN A 243 20.50 10.35 35.53
C ASN A 243 20.62 11.74 34.88
N LYS A 244 20.13 12.71 35.67
CA LYS A 244 20.68 14.02 36.07
C LYS A 244 20.88 15.16 35.05
N SER A 245 20.15 16.22 35.38
CA SER A 245 20.20 17.59 34.88
C SER A 245 21.53 18.29 35.16
N THR A 246 22.17 18.78 34.11
CA THR A 246 23.05 19.95 34.15
C THR A 246 22.58 20.93 33.08
N LYS A 247 22.61 22.23 33.39
CA LYS A 247 22.14 23.34 32.52
C LYS A 247 22.81 23.23 31.15
N SER A 248 22.11 22.64 30.18
CA SER A 248 22.65 22.32 28.87
C SER A 248 22.50 23.52 27.94
N ASN A 249 23.60 23.91 27.29
CA ASN A 249 23.50 24.49 25.95
C ASN A 249 22.55 23.58 25.16
N TYR A 250 21.38 24.11 24.79
CA TYR A 250 20.30 23.35 24.16
C TYR A 250 20.78 22.91 22.78
N ARG A 251 21.52 21.80 22.73
CA ARG A 251 21.96 21.22 21.47
C ARG A 251 20.72 20.68 20.80
N ARG A 252 20.41 21.19 19.62
CA ARG A 252 19.31 20.69 18.80
C ARG A 252 19.59 19.22 18.49
N CYS A 253 18.56 18.39 18.53
CA CYS A 253 18.64 17.00 18.14
C CYS A 253 17.67 16.73 16.98
N CYS A 254 17.97 15.70 16.19
CA CYS A 254 17.02 15.24 15.19
C CYS A 254 15.75 14.78 15.90
N ALA A 255 14.59 15.27 15.47
CA ALA A 255 13.32 14.94 16.10
C ALA A 255 12.89 13.47 15.94
N TYR A 256 13.54 12.70 15.05
CA TYR A 256 13.27 11.28 14.84
C TYR A 256 14.27 10.36 15.56
N CYS A 257 15.54 10.43 15.16
CA CYS A 257 16.57 9.50 15.66
C CYS A 257 17.37 10.06 16.85
N TYR A 258 17.02 11.26 17.32
CA TYR A 258 17.62 11.93 18.48
C TYR A 258 19.13 12.20 18.38
N ILE A 259 19.75 12.07 17.19
CA ILE A 259 21.15 12.43 17.00
C ILE A 259 21.35 13.93 17.28
N LEU A 260 22.38 14.25 18.05
CA LEU A 260 22.70 15.63 18.44
C LEU A 260 23.43 16.36 17.32
N GLU A 261 22.99 17.60 17.07
CA GLU A 261 23.68 18.54 16.20
C GLU A 261 25.12 18.76 16.70
N ASN A 262 26.05 18.74 15.76
CA ASN A 262 27.45 18.99 16.04
C ASN A 262 28.11 19.66 14.82
N ARG A 263 29.39 20.00 14.96
CA ARG A 263 30.18 20.70 13.94
C ARG A 263 30.25 20.03 12.57
N TYR A 264 29.95 18.73 12.46
CA TYR A 264 29.95 17.99 11.19
C TYR A 264 28.55 17.63 10.67
N LEU A 265 27.52 17.84 11.49
CA LEU A 265 26.14 17.46 11.16
C LEU A 265 25.22 18.60 11.54
N ILE A 266 24.84 19.39 10.52
CA ILE A 266 23.88 20.50 10.66
C ILE A 266 22.48 19.93 10.42
N LEU A 267 21.58 20.12 11.39
CA LEU A 267 20.21 19.67 11.27
C LEU A 267 19.42 20.66 10.40
N LYS A 268 18.55 20.15 9.53
CA LYS A 268 17.67 20.95 8.68
C LYS A 268 16.28 21.02 9.30
N ASP A 269 15.72 22.22 9.38
CA ASP A 269 14.35 22.43 9.84
C ASP A 269 13.32 21.96 8.80
N CYS A 270 12.18 21.51 9.32
CA CYS A 270 11.02 21.23 8.49
C CYS A 270 10.56 22.51 7.77
N LYS A 271 10.72 22.54 6.44
CA LYS A 271 10.31 23.70 5.63
C LYS A 271 8.83 24.04 5.83
N ARG A 272 7.95 23.05 5.97
CA ARG A 272 6.52 23.26 6.21
C ARG A 272 6.28 23.98 7.54
N CYS A 273 6.91 23.51 8.63
CA CYS A 273 6.81 24.20 9.93
C CYS A 273 7.29 25.65 9.87
N LEU A 274 8.33 25.95 9.09
CA LEU A 274 8.84 27.31 8.93
C LEU A 274 7.87 28.18 8.14
N VAL A 275 7.33 27.68 7.02
CA VAL A 275 6.33 28.40 6.20
C VAL A 275 5.06 28.66 7.01
N ASP A 276 4.65 27.68 7.80
CA ASP A 276 3.43 27.72 8.60
C ASP A 276 3.64 28.37 9.98
N ASN A 277 4.82 28.96 10.25
CA ASN A 277 5.19 29.63 11.50
C ASN A 277 4.89 28.81 12.78
N CYS A 278 5.15 27.51 12.73
CA CYS A 278 5.00 26.63 13.90
C CYS A 278 5.92 27.07 15.04
N LYS A 279 5.39 27.12 16.27
CA LYS A 279 6.13 27.58 17.47
C LYS A 279 7.43 26.80 17.72
N ASN A 280 7.42 25.50 17.42
CA ASN A 280 8.55 24.60 17.63
C ASN A 280 8.83 23.80 16.34
N PRO A 281 9.50 24.39 15.33
CA PRO A 281 9.82 23.66 14.11
C PRO A 281 10.75 22.49 14.46
N LYS A 282 10.44 21.31 13.93
CA LYS A 282 11.28 20.13 14.15
C LYS A 282 12.46 20.15 13.18
N ALA A 283 13.62 19.69 13.68
CA ALA A 283 14.86 19.62 12.93
C ALA A 283 15.26 18.16 12.66
N TYR A 284 15.93 17.91 11.54
CA TYR A 284 16.26 16.56 11.08
C TYR A 284 17.69 16.46 10.55
N CYS A 285 18.34 15.33 10.83
CA CYS A 285 19.68 15.05 10.31
C CYS A 285 19.66 14.60 8.84
N SER A 286 18.52 14.13 8.34
CA SER A 286 18.34 13.67 6.98
C SER A 286 16.89 13.84 6.53
N VAL A 287 16.67 13.85 5.20
CA VAL A 287 15.32 13.83 4.61
C VAL A 287 14.58 12.54 5.00
N THR A 288 15.29 11.43 5.13
CA THR A 288 14.72 10.16 5.60
C THR A 288 14.12 10.32 6.99
N CYS A 289 14.88 10.79 7.98
CA CYS A 289 14.35 11.01 9.33
C CYS A 289 13.20 12.03 9.37
N GLN A 290 13.22 13.03 8.49
CA GLN A 290 12.11 13.98 8.34
C GLN A 290 10.83 13.30 7.86
N LEU A 291 10.92 12.49 6.80
CA LEU A 291 9.78 11.74 6.27
C LEU A 291 9.29 10.72 7.30
N GLU A 292 10.20 9.99 7.94
CA GLU A 292 9.85 8.99 8.95
C GLU A 292 9.09 9.61 10.12
N HIS A 293 9.58 10.74 10.66
CA HIS A 293 8.86 11.44 11.73
C HIS A 293 7.55 12.07 11.27
N TRP A 294 7.49 12.57 10.01
CA TRP A 294 6.26 13.13 9.42
C TRP A 294 5.10 12.15 9.50
N PHE A 295 5.31 10.89 9.10
CA PHE A 295 4.26 9.87 9.11
C PHE A 295 3.93 9.36 10.51
N VAL A 296 4.90 9.29 11.43
CA VAL A 296 4.68 8.72 12.77
C VAL A 296 3.95 9.69 13.70
N ALA A 297 4.40 10.95 13.76
CA ALA A 297 3.90 11.89 14.78
C ALA A 297 3.80 13.32 14.27
N HIS A 298 4.78 13.75 13.47
CA HIS A 298 4.94 15.16 13.18
C HIS A 298 3.80 15.73 12.34
N ARG A 299 3.14 14.97 11.45
CA ARG A 299 1.94 15.46 10.74
C ARG A 299 0.83 15.84 11.73
N LYS A 300 0.60 15.01 12.75
CA LYS A 300 -0.42 15.27 13.78
C LYS A 300 -0.01 16.46 14.66
N GLU A 301 1.24 16.49 15.14
CA GLU A 301 1.77 17.64 15.89
C GLU A 301 1.63 18.95 15.10
N HIS A 302 1.87 18.89 13.78
CA HIS A 302 1.77 20.04 12.89
C HIS A 302 0.33 20.52 12.76
N GLN A 303 -0.65 19.61 12.65
CA GLN A 303 -2.07 19.95 12.59
C GLN A 303 -2.58 20.54 13.92
N GLU A 304 -2.17 19.98 15.06
CA GLU A 304 -2.53 20.48 16.38
C GLU A 304 -1.98 21.89 16.63
N ASN A 305 -0.74 22.14 16.23
CA ASN A 305 -0.12 23.47 16.34
C ASN A 305 -0.81 24.53 15.46
N MET A 306 -1.36 24.14 14.31
CA MET A 306 -2.10 25.04 13.42
C MET A 306 -3.53 25.31 13.92
N GLY A 307 -4.23 24.31 14.46
CA GLY A 307 -5.58 24.47 15.00
C GLY A 307 -5.63 25.43 16.20
N THR A 308 -4.54 25.52 16.96
CA THR A 308 -4.45 26.42 18.12
C THR A 308 -4.27 27.90 17.72
N LEU A 309 -3.83 28.18 16.49
CA LEU A 309 -3.64 29.54 15.96
C LEU A 309 -4.95 30.15 15.41
N GLN A 310 -5.96 29.34 15.08
CA GLN A 310 -7.25 29.83 14.56
C GLN A 310 -8.28 30.17 15.66
N LEU A 311 -7.97 29.86 16.93
CA LEU A 311 -8.86 30.08 18.08
C LEU A 311 -8.40 31.24 18.99
N LYS A 312 -7.56 32.14 18.49
CA LYS A 312 -7.14 33.38 19.17
C LYS A 312 -7.43 34.58 18.30
#